data_AF-A0A3T0RQD6-F1
#
_entry.id   AF-A0A3T0RQD6-F1
#
_cell.length_a   1.000
_cell.length_b   1.000
_cell.length_c   1.000
_cell.angle_alpha   90.00
_cell.angle_beta   90.00
_cell.angle_gamma   90.00
#
_symmetry.space_group_name_H-M   'P 1'
#
loop_
_entity.id
_entity.type
_entity.pdbx_description
1 polymer ?
#
loop_
_entity_poly.entity_id
_entity_poly.type
_entity_poly.pdbx_seq_one_letter_code
_entity_poly.pdbx_strand_id
1 'polypeptide(L)'
;MKFATATMIVLCLLASTSWSASNPLIRNCNLAGGEFTVITLPDDQWALCKIGHAYVGAIDVMGFNTQTAEPTAFLEYAEEHTECHGALTTATILNTTTKIELCRYADNSFIDTQTLNSGVQSSDNEVFNKYLGL
;
A
#
# COMPACT_ATOMS: atom_id res chain seq x y z
N MET A 1 -47.95 -39.36 16.99
CA MET A 1 -47.70 -37.95 17.39
C MET A 1 -46.54 -37.92 18.38
N LYS A 2 -45.34 -37.49 17.94
CA LYS A 2 -44.24 -37.03 18.81
C LYS A 2 -43.46 -35.95 18.06
N PHE A 3 -42.98 -35.01 18.84
CA PHE A 3 -42.85 -33.59 18.54
C PHE A 3 -41.60 -33.23 17.75
N ALA A 4 -41.73 -32.12 17.01
CA ALA A 4 -40.67 -31.35 16.41
C ALA A 4 -39.74 -30.74 17.46
N THR A 5 -38.45 -30.60 17.12
CA THR A 5 -37.62 -29.45 17.50
C THR A 5 -36.41 -29.44 16.58
N ALA A 6 -36.59 -28.81 15.42
CA ALA A 6 -35.49 -28.36 14.59
C ALA A 6 -35.17 -26.89 14.95
N THR A 7 -33.92 -26.54 14.75
CA THR A 7 -33.45 -25.16 14.51
C THR A 7 -33.21 -24.30 15.75
N MET A 8 -32.03 -24.42 16.36
CA MET A 8 -31.40 -23.28 17.06
C MET A 8 -29.89 -23.42 17.23
N ILE A 9 -29.12 -23.57 16.14
CA ILE A 9 -27.64 -23.42 16.20
C ILE A 9 -27.14 -22.79 14.90
N VAL A 10 -27.49 -21.54 14.61
CA VAL A 10 -26.77 -20.73 13.61
C VAL A 10 -26.86 -19.26 14.04
N LEU A 11 -26.11 -18.84 15.07
CA LEU A 11 -25.95 -17.40 15.34
C LEU A 11 -24.75 -17.04 16.26
N CYS A 12 -23.59 -17.70 16.11
CA CYS A 12 -22.40 -17.36 16.92
C CYS A 12 -21.10 -17.12 16.12
N LEU A 13 -21.16 -16.91 14.80
CA LEU A 13 -19.93 -16.78 13.97
C LEU A 13 -19.58 -15.36 13.51
N LEU A 14 -20.20 -14.31 14.04
CA LEU A 14 -19.97 -12.92 13.56
C LEU A 14 -19.14 -12.02 14.50
N ALA A 15 -18.48 -12.57 15.51
CA ALA A 15 -17.75 -11.77 16.49
C ALA A 15 -16.25 -12.09 16.54
N SER A 16 -15.54 -11.90 15.43
CA SER A 16 -14.07 -11.89 15.47
C SER A 16 -13.48 -11.24 14.22
N THR A 17 -13.21 -9.92 14.26
CA THR A 17 -12.11 -9.23 13.53
C THR A 17 -12.04 -7.71 13.84
N SER A 18 -12.26 -7.24 15.07
CA SER A 18 -12.17 -5.79 15.38
C SER A 18 -10.76 -5.26 15.70
N TRP A 19 -9.69 -5.99 15.33
CA TRP A 19 -8.30 -5.65 15.69
C TRP A 19 -7.46 -5.10 14.52
N SER A 20 -8.05 -4.91 13.34
CA SER A 20 -7.36 -4.26 12.19
C SER A 20 -7.49 -2.71 12.19
N ALA A 21 -8.09 -2.10 13.22
CA ALA A 21 -8.56 -0.72 13.16
C ALA A 21 -7.68 0.36 13.83
N SER A 22 -6.57 0.02 14.52
CA SER A 22 -5.84 1.01 15.34
C SER A 22 -4.75 1.79 14.61
N ASN A 23 -4.06 1.20 13.63
CA ASN A 23 -3.01 1.91 12.90
C ASN A 23 -3.59 2.59 11.64
N PRO A 24 -3.58 3.93 11.54
CA PRO A 24 -4.15 4.64 10.39
C PRO A 24 -3.43 4.32 9.08
N LEU A 25 -2.13 3.99 9.09
CA LEU A 25 -1.38 3.63 7.88
C LEU A 25 -1.84 2.28 7.34
N ILE A 26 -2.01 1.27 8.21
CA ILE A 26 -2.55 -0.04 7.83
C ILE A 26 -3.97 0.13 7.28
N ARG A 27 -4.81 0.91 7.98
CA ARG A 27 -6.19 1.15 7.56
C ARG A 27 -6.26 1.80 6.17
N ASN A 28 -5.49 2.85 5.93
CA ASN A 28 -5.49 3.54 4.63
C ASN A 28 -4.92 2.65 3.51
N CYS A 29 -3.88 1.86 3.80
CA CYS A 29 -3.37 0.91 2.83
C CYS A 29 -4.42 -0.16 2.44
N ASN A 30 -5.15 -0.69 3.43
CA ASN A 30 -6.25 -1.63 3.18
C ASN A 30 -7.40 -0.99 2.39
N LEU A 31 -7.73 0.29 2.63
CA LEU A 31 -8.74 1.03 1.87
C LEU A 31 -8.32 1.22 0.40
N ALA A 32 -7.02 1.38 0.14
CA ALA A 32 -6.45 1.39 -1.20
C ALA A 32 -6.42 0.00 -1.86
N GLY A 33 -6.89 -1.06 -1.18
CA GLY A 33 -6.83 -2.44 -1.64
C GLY A 33 -5.42 -3.04 -1.59
N GLY A 34 -4.51 -2.43 -0.84
CA GLY A 34 -3.11 -2.85 -0.73
C GLY A 34 -2.79 -3.64 0.54
N GLU A 35 -1.52 -4.05 0.62
CA GLU A 35 -0.94 -4.77 1.77
C GLU A 35 0.12 -3.89 2.46
N PHE A 36 -0.04 -3.68 3.76
CA PHE A 36 0.92 -2.90 4.55
C PHE A 36 2.19 -3.70 4.83
N THR A 37 3.35 -3.05 4.70
CA THR A 37 4.63 -3.61 5.10
C THR A 37 5.56 -2.55 5.70
N VAL A 38 6.59 -2.98 6.41
CA VAL A 38 7.64 -2.12 6.95
C VAL A 38 8.95 -2.47 6.26
N ILE A 39 9.75 -1.46 5.97
CA ILE A 39 11.09 -1.60 5.43
C ILE A 39 12.12 -1.00 6.38
N THR A 40 13.33 -1.52 6.31
CA THR A 40 14.50 -1.01 7.01
C THR A 40 15.41 -0.31 6.01
N LEU A 41 15.70 0.96 6.28
CA LEU A 41 16.78 1.75 5.69
C LEU A 41 17.98 1.75 6.66
N PRO A 42 19.19 2.14 6.23
CA PRO A 42 20.38 2.09 7.09
C PRO A 42 20.22 2.76 8.47
N ASP A 43 19.46 3.86 8.54
CA ASP A 43 19.31 4.66 9.76
C ASP A 43 17.88 4.69 10.32
N ASP A 44 16.89 4.03 9.68
CA ASP A 44 15.48 4.20 10.01
C ASP A 44 14.57 3.06 9.52
N GLN A 45 13.32 3.04 9.97
CA GLN A 45 12.26 2.16 9.47
C GLN A 45 11.10 2.97 8.88
N TRP A 46 10.62 2.54 7.72
CA TRP A 46 9.57 3.22 6.98
C TRP A 46 8.45 2.25 6.65
N ALA A 47 7.22 2.78 6.54
CA ALA A 47 6.06 1.99 6.18
C ALA A 47 5.74 2.15 4.69
N LEU A 48 5.56 1.03 3.99
CA LEU A 48 5.09 1.00 2.60
C LEU A 48 3.69 0.38 2.53
N CYS A 49 2.97 0.74 1.48
CA CYS A 49 1.77 0.09 1.04
C CYS A 49 2.02 -0.55 -0.32
N LYS A 50 1.77 -1.85 -0.43
CA LYS A 50 1.86 -2.59 -1.68
C LYS A 50 0.49 -2.64 -2.35
N ILE A 51 0.30 -1.90 -3.44
CA ILE A 51 -0.96 -1.82 -4.20
C ILE A 51 -0.75 -2.54 -5.54
N GLY A 52 -1.24 -3.79 -5.64
CA GLY A 52 -0.89 -4.66 -6.76
C GLY A 52 0.60 -5.01 -6.73
N HIS A 53 1.36 -4.58 -7.74
CA HIS A 53 2.82 -4.73 -7.80
C HIS A 53 3.58 -3.52 -7.24
N ALA A 54 2.92 -2.37 -7.11
CA ALA A 54 3.55 -1.13 -6.70
C ALA A 54 3.75 -1.06 -5.19
N TYR A 55 4.97 -0.74 -4.76
CA TYR A 55 5.28 -0.31 -3.40
C TYR A 55 5.38 1.21 -3.36
N VAL A 56 4.53 1.82 -2.54
CA VAL A 56 4.52 3.26 -2.29
C VAL A 56 4.56 3.56 -0.79
N GLY A 57 4.88 4.79 -0.39
CA GLY A 57 4.85 5.15 1.03
C GLY A 57 3.45 4.98 1.63
N ALA A 58 3.34 4.34 2.80
CA ALA A 58 2.05 4.20 3.47
C ALA A 58 1.51 5.55 3.98
N ILE A 59 2.42 6.50 4.29
CA ILE A 59 2.07 7.89 4.61
C ILE A 59 1.52 8.60 3.36
N ASP A 60 2.11 8.36 2.20
CA ASP A 60 1.68 8.93 0.91
C ASP A 60 0.23 8.53 0.60
N VAL A 61 -0.08 7.24 0.75
CA VAL A 61 -1.44 6.69 0.61
C VAL A 61 -2.41 7.34 1.59
N MET A 62 -2.01 7.51 2.85
CA MET A 62 -2.85 8.20 3.85
C MET A 62 -3.09 9.67 3.47
N GLY A 63 -2.05 10.39 3.06
CA GLY A 63 -2.13 11.78 2.62
C GLY A 63 -3.08 11.95 1.45
N PHE A 64 -2.93 11.09 0.44
CA PHE A 64 -3.77 11.05 -0.75
C PHE A 64 -5.24 10.73 -0.43
N ASN A 65 -5.51 9.64 0.31
CA ASN A 65 -6.87 9.24 0.69
C ASN A 65 -7.60 10.30 1.52
N THR A 66 -6.86 11.04 2.35
CA THR A 66 -7.42 12.10 3.20
C THR A 66 -7.43 13.47 2.52
N GLN A 67 -6.94 13.56 1.28
CA GLN A 67 -6.81 14.82 0.51
C GLN A 67 -6.02 15.89 1.27
N THR A 68 -5.07 15.46 2.11
CA THR A 68 -4.21 16.36 2.89
C THR A 68 -2.88 16.62 2.20
N ALA A 69 -2.48 15.73 1.28
CA ALA A 69 -1.28 15.87 0.47
C ALA A 69 -1.46 15.15 -0.88
N GLU A 70 -0.79 15.67 -1.89
CA GLU A 70 -0.60 15.02 -3.18
C GLU A 70 0.90 14.66 -3.30
N PRO A 71 1.27 13.40 -3.04
CA PRO A 71 2.68 13.00 -2.96
C PRO A 71 3.39 13.18 -4.30
N THR A 72 4.62 13.71 -4.28
CA THR A 72 5.44 13.92 -5.49
C THR A 72 5.63 12.61 -6.26
N ALA A 73 5.81 11.48 -5.56
CA ALA A 73 5.90 10.16 -6.16
C ALA A 73 4.68 9.77 -7.01
N PHE A 74 3.48 10.21 -6.63
CA PHE A 74 2.25 9.89 -7.35
C PHE A 74 2.08 10.82 -8.55
N LEU A 75 2.46 12.10 -8.41
CA LEU A 75 2.47 13.07 -9.49
C LEU A 75 3.42 12.66 -10.61
N GLU A 76 4.69 12.37 -10.27
CA GLU A 76 5.70 11.98 -11.24
C GLU A 76 5.29 10.70 -11.99
N TYR A 77 4.74 9.74 -11.27
CA TYR A 77 4.19 8.53 -11.90
C TYR A 77 3.01 8.85 -12.83
N ALA A 78 2.05 9.67 -12.39
CA ALA A 78 0.88 10.05 -13.19
C ALA A 78 1.24 10.89 -14.44
N GLU A 79 2.34 11.65 -14.38
CA GLU A 79 2.92 12.39 -15.50
C GLU A 79 3.72 11.51 -16.47
N GLU A 80 3.66 10.19 -16.31
CA GLU A 80 4.34 9.18 -17.12
C GLU A 80 5.87 9.27 -17.08
N HIS A 81 6.45 9.84 -16.02
CA HIS A 81 7.89 9.76 -15.80
C HIS A 81 8.28 8.33 -15.43
N THR A 82 9.21 7.76 -16.19
CA THR A 82 9.67 6.37 -16.03
C THR A 82 11.09 6.28 -15.48
N GLU A 83 11.63 7.40 -14.99
CA GLU A 83 12.94 7.46 -14.36
C GLU A 83 12.85 8.15 -13.00
N CYS A 84 13.72 7.76 -12.07
CA CYS A 84 13.74 8.37 -10.74
C CYS A 84 14.39 9.75 -10.78
N HIS A 85 13.59 10.81 -10.61
CA HIS A 85 14.08 12.18 -10.43
C HIS A 85 14.43 12.53 -8.97
N GLY A 86 14.17 11.61 -8.04
CA GLY A 86 14.54 11.71 -6.63
C GLY A 86 15.89 11.08 -6.29
N ALA A 87 16.03 10.65 -5.03
CA ALA A 87 17.16 9.87 -4.57
C ALA A 87 16.84 8.37 -4.61
N LEU A 88 17.68 7.60 -5.31
CA LEU A 88 17.61 6.13 -5.27
C LEU A 88 18.06 5.62 -3.90
N THR A 89 17.26 4.74 -3.30
CA THR A 89 17.60 4.08 -2.04
C THR A 89 17.22 2.61 -2.09
N THR A 90 18.05 1.74 -1.50
CA THR A 90 17.71 0.33 -1.35
C THR A 90 17.24 0.09 0.08
N ALA A 91 16.05 -0.47 0.22
CA ALA A 91 15.47 -0.85 1.50
C ALA A 91 15.31 -2.38 1.60
N THR A 92 15.30 -2.91 2.81
CA THR A 92 15.02 -4.34 3.07
C THR A 92 13.66 -4.46 3.73
N ILE A 93 12.78 -5.34 3.24
CA ILE A 93 11.50 -5.59 3.93
C ILE A 93 11.79 -6.19 5.31
N LEU A 94 11.20 -5.60 6.35
CA LEU A 94 11.41 -5.96 7.75
C LEU A 94 11.18 -7.45 7.95
N ASN A 95 12.10 -8.11 8.66
CA ASN A 95 12.10 -9.56 8.91
C ASN A 95 12.24 -10.44 7.65
N THR A 96 12.75 -9.90 6.55
CA THR A 96 13.06 -10.67 5.33
C THR A 96 14.46 -10.35 4.80
N THR A 97 14.89 -11.08 3.76
CA THR A 97 16.09 -10.75 2.97
C THR A 97 15.75 -10.02 1.66
N THR A 98 14.47 -9.75 1.42
CA THR A 98 13.98 -9.13 0.19
C THR A 98 14.37 -7.65 0.18
N LYS A 99 15.08 -7.26 -0.86
CA LYS A 99 15.45 -5.86 -1.11
C LYS A 99 14.50 -5.26 -2.14
N ILE A 100 14.16 -4.00 -1.93
CA ILE A 100 13.40 -3.18 -2.88
C ILE A 100 14.20 -1.91 -3.12
N GLU A 101 14.29 -1.48 -4.37
CA GLU A 101 14.84 -0.18 -4.73
C GLU A 101 13.71 0.83 -4.83
N LEU A 102 13.86 1.96 -4.16
CA LEU A 102 12.86 3.02 -4.07
C LEU A 102 13.43 4.31 -4.64
N CYS A 103 12.58 5.04 -5.35
CA CYS A 103 12.78 6.45 -5.62
C CYS A 103 12.17 7.26 -4.48
N ARG A 104 13.01 8.01 -3.76
CA ARG A 104 12.59 8.90 -2.66
C ARG A 104 12.64 10.35 -3.12
N TYR A 105 11.53 11.06 -3.01
CA TYR A 105 11.44 12.47 -3.36
C TYR A 105 11.72 13.39 -2.16
N ALA A 106 11.85 14.70 -2.43
CA ALA A 106 12.19 15.70 -1.43
C ALA A 106 11.11 15.87 -0.33
N ASP A 107 9.85 15.57 -0.66
CA ASP A 107 8.74 15.52 0.30
C ASP A 107 8.70 14.22 1.14
N ASN A 108 9.68 13.33 0.94
CA ASN A 108 9.76 11.99 1.50
C ASN A 108 8.67 11.03 1.03
N SER A 109 8.04 11.28 -0.12
CA SER A 109 7.23 10.28 -0.79
C SER A 109 8.09 9.22 -1.47
N PHE A 110 7.54 8.02 -1.60
CA PHE A 110 8.21 6.86 -2.19
C PHE A 110 7.37 6.18 -3.26
N ILE A 111 8.07 5.68 -4.26
CA ILE A 111 7.60 4.67 -5.21
C ILE A 111 8.76 3.74 -5.52
N ASP A 112 8.51 2.44 -5.65
CA ASP A 112 9.57 1.54 -6.10
C ASP A 112 9.93 1.78 -7.56
N THR A 113 11.21 1.53 -7.87
CA THR A 113 11.73 1.81 -9.20
C THR A 113 11.18 0.86 -10.25
N GLN A 114 10.72 -0.35 -9.88
CA GLN A 114 10.11 -1.28 -10.83
C GLN A 114 8.75 -0.74 -11.32
N THR A 115 7.90 -0.22 -10.43
CA THR A 115 6.65 0.42 -10.82
C THR A 115 6.89 1.68 -11.62
N LEU A 116 7.82 2.54 -11.20
CA LEU A 116 8.14 3.76 -11.95
C LEU A 116 8.64 3.44 -13.36
N ASN A 117 9.64 2.55 -13.49
CA ASN A 117 10.26 2.22 -14.78
C ASN A 117 9.33 1.48 -15.74
N SER A 118 8.37 0.70 -15.22
CA SER A 118 7.36 0.04 -16.05
C SER A 118 6.28 1.02 -16.54
N GLY A 119 6.04 2.10 -15.78
CA GLY A 119 5.20 3.23 -16.18
C GLY A 119 3.70 2.95 -16.17
N VAL A 120 2.92 4.01 -16.40
CA VAL A 120 1.44 3.99 -16.34
C VAL A 120 0.83 2.99 -17.32
N GLN A 121 1.44 2.76 -18.47
CA GLN A 121 0.89 1.89 -19.51
C GLN A 121 1.15 0.38 -19.27
N SER A 122 1.88 0.02 -18.21
CA SER A 122 2.19 -1.38 -17.88
C SER A 122 0.99 -2.10 -17.25
N SER A 123 0.74 -3.34 -17.69
CA SER A 123 -0.26 -4.23 -17.07
C SER A 123 0.04 -4.51 -15.59
N ASP A 124 1.31 -4.47 -15.20
CA ASP A 124 1.74 -4.71 -13.81
C ASP A 124 1.21 -3.62 -12.86
N ASN A 125 0.92 -2.42 -13.39
CA ASN A 125 0.48 -1.29 -12.59
C ASN A 125 -1.03 -1.01 -12.68
N GLU A 126 -1.83 -1.86 -13.35
CA GLU A 126 -3.28 -1.66 -13.52
C GLU A 126 -4.01 -1.40 -12.18
N VAL A 127 -3.64 -2.12 -11.13
CA VAL A 127 -4.24 -1.96 -9.79
C VAL A 127 -3.88 -0.60 -9.18
N PHE A 128 -2.63 -0.16 -9.35
CA PHE A 128 -2.17 1.12 -8.83
C PHE A 128 -2.75 2.30 -9.63
N ASN A 129 -2.83 2.19 -10.96
CA ASN A 129 -3.51 3.16 -11.83
C ASN A 129 -4.97 3.35 -11.43
N LYS A 130 -5.69 2.23 -11.26
CA LYS A 130 -7.09 2.26 -10.82
C LYS A 130 -7.25 2.93 -9.45
N TYR A 131 -6.30 2.72 -8.54
CA TYR A 131 -6.29 3.39 -7.25
C TYR A 131 -6.08 4.92 -7.38
N LEU A 132 -5.17 5.35 -8.25
CA LEU A 132 -4.91 6.77 -8.52
C LEU A 132 -6.01 7.44 -9.37
N GLY A 133 -6.87 6.66 -10.02
CA GLY A 133 -7.90 7.16 -10.94
C GLY A 133 -7.38 7.48 -12.34
N LEU A 134 -6.29 6.81 -12.75
CA LEU A 134 -5.68 6.87 -14.09
C LEU A 134 -6.27 5.83 -15.05
#